data_AF-A0P2N3-F1
#
_entry.id   AF-A0P2N3-F1
#
_cell.length_a   1.000
_cell.length_b   1.000
_cell.length_c   1.000
_cell.angle_alpha   90.00
_cell.angle_beta   90.00
_cell.angle_gamma   90.00
#
_symmetry.space_group_name_H-M   'P 1'
#
loop_
_entity.id
_entity.type
_entity.pdbx_description
1 polymer ?
#
loop_
_entity_poly.entity_id
_entity_poly.type
_entity_poly.pdbx_seq_one_letter_code
_entity_poly.pdbx_strand_id
1 'polypeptide(L)'
;MLKKSLAAIATSAVLAACNPGLPNATEEQLLKLFGDREEMGITSISSHMIECLDLISDDAVRFYLDFSDEIAIEFTTTCYKWLHERIEQVDQNPMGYTMAHLEDSELALMLKLLREKQDRLIAALREQESAEIAERQRTENEERDRHNIEQLEQAKADAAPD
;
A
#
# COMPACT_ATOMS: atom_id res chain seq x y z
N MET A 1 -66.19 -33.71 -5.88
CA MET A 1 -65.25 -33.66 -4.74
C MET A 1 -63.94 -34.32 -5.15
N LEU A 2 -62.99 -33.54 -5.66
CA LEU A 2 -61.67 -34.02 -6.06
C LEU A 2 -60.63 -33.51 -5.06
N LYS A 3 -59.81 -34.46 -4.60
CA LYS A 3 -58.90 -34.37 -3.46
C LYS A 3 -57.76 -33.38 -3.76
N LYS A 4 -57.43 -32.57 -2.76
CA LYS A 4 -56.33 -31.60 -2.75
C LYS A 4 -54.99 -32.36 -2.79
N SER A 5 -54.20 -32.14 -3.83
CA SER A 5 -52.79 -32.55 -3.87
C SER A 5 -51.93 -31.43 -3.28
N LEU A 6 -51.10 -31.78 -2.28
CA LEU A 6 -49.93 -31.02 -1.87
C LEU A 6 -48.91 -31.03 -3.01
N ALA A 7 -48.33 -29.87 -3.32
CA ALA A 7 -46.96 -29.77 -3.82
C ALA A 7 -46.44 -28.38 -3.47
N ALA A 8 -45.41 -28.35 -2.63
CA ALA A 8 -44.62 -27.19 -2.32
C ALA A 8 -43.96 -26.63 -3.58
N ILE A 9 -44.06 -25.33 -3.78
CA ILE A 9 -43.08 -24.59 -4.56
C ILE A 9 -42.52 -23.55 -3.62
N ALA A 10 -41.29 -23.84 -3.18
CA ALA A 10 -40.40 -22.94 -2.50
C ALA A 10 -40.38 -21.62 -3.28
N THR A 11 -40.90 -20.55 -2.68
CA THR A 11 -40.72 -19.20 -3.20
C THR A 11 -39.23 -18.90 -3.08
N SER A 12 -38.59 -19.07 -4.21
CA SER A 12 -37.19 -18.89 -4.51
C SER A 12 -36.74 -17.52 -4.01
N ALA A 13 -35.58 -17.53 -3.35
CA ALA A 13 -34.56 -16.50 -3.39
C ALA A 13 -35.09 -15.07 -3.48
N VAL A 14 -35.14 -14.41 -2.33
CA VAL A 14 -34.87 -12.98 -2.29
C VAL A 14 -33.45 -12.82 -2.83
N LEU A 15 -33.33 -12.67 -4.15
CA LEU A 15 -32.19 -12.06 -4.80
C LEU A 15 -32.20 -10.58 -4.40
N ALA A 16 -31.85 -10.32 -3.15
CA ALA A 16 -31.18 -9.08 -2.80
C ALA A 16 -29.79 -9.21 -3.44
N ALA A 17 -29.72 -8.96 -4.75
CA ALA A 17 -28.53 -8.41 -5.37
C ALA A 17 -28.41 -6.96 -4.90
N CYS A 18 -28.25 -6.78 -3.60
CA CYS A 18 -27.61 -5.62 -3.04
C CYS A 18 -26.15 -6.02 -3.04
N ASN A 19 -25.30 -5.29 -3.77
CA ASN A 19 -23.85 -5.43 -3.64
C ASN A 19 -23.56 -5.60 -2.14
N PRO A 20 -23.04 -6.75 -1.68
CA PRO A 20 -22.59 -6.81 -0.31
C PRO A 20 -21.54 -5.70 -0.23
N GLY A 21 -21.81 -4.69 0.59
CA GLY A 21 -20.85 -3.60 0.79
C GLY A 21 -19.49 -4.19 1.14
N LEU A 22 -18.45 -3.36 1.03
CA LEU A 22 -17.08 -3.81 1.24
C LEU A 22 -16.94 -4.72 2.47
N PRO A 23 -16.21 -5.86 2.35
CA PRO A 23 -15.93 -6.70 3.49
C PRO A 23 -15.30 -5.87 4.62
N ASN A 24 -15.83 -5.97 5.84
CA ASN A 24 -15.27 -5.30 7.01
C ASN A 24 -13.81 -5.76 7.22
N ALA A 25 -12.84 -4.88 7.00
CA ALA A 25 -11.42 -5.18 7.18
C ALA A 25 -10.75 -4.10 8.03
N THR A 26 -9.83 -4.49 8.89
CA THR A 26 -8.95 -3.53 9.59
C THR A 26 -7.87 -3.01 8.64
N GLU A 27 -7.24 -1.89 8.98
CA GLU A 27 -6.10 -1.38 8.21
C GLU A 27 -5.02 -2.46 8.05
N GLU A 28 -4.69 -3.22 9.11
CA GLU A 28 -3.68 -4.28 9.06
C GLU A 28 -4.06 -5.41 8.09
N GLN A 29 -5.34 -5.76 8.02
CA GLN A 29 -5.84 -6.78 7.09
C GLN A 29 -5.78 -6.28 5.64
N LEU A 30 -6.13 -5.01 5.41
CA LEU A 30 -5.98 -4.36 4.11
C LEU A 30 -4.52 -4.30 3.68
N LEU A 31 -3.60 -3.99 4.59
CA LEU A 31 -2.16 -3.98 4.31
C LEU A 31 -1.61 -5.37 4.04
N LYS A 32 -2.10 -6.39 4.75
CA LYS A 32 -1.70 -7.76 4.48
C LYS A 32 -2.11 -8.21 3.08
N LEU A 33 -3.30 -7.82 2.62
CA LEU A 33 -3.81 -8.20 1.30
C LEU A 33 -3.25 -7.32 0.18
N PHE A 34 -3.27 -6.00 0.35
CA PHE A 34 -2.98 -5.04 -0.71
C PHE A 34 -1.61 -4.38 -0.60
N GLY A 35 -0.89 -4.57 0.51
CA GLY A 35 0.48 -4.13 0.67
C GLY A 35 1.42 -4.95 -0.23
N ASP A 36 2.33 -4.26 -0.90
CA ASP A 36 3.20 -4.85 -1.92
C ASP A 36 4.58 -4.19 -2.01
N ARG A 37 4.82 -3.20 -1.14
CA ARG A 37 6.08 -2.49 -1.00
C ARG A 37 6.50 -2.49 0.47
N GLU A 38 7.78 -2.66 0.75
CA GLU A 38 8.35 -2.46 2.08
C GLU A 38 9.35 -1.31 2.05
N GLU A 39 9.19 -0.37 2.97
CA GLU A 39 10.03 0.82 3.07
C GLU A 39 10.16 1.26 4.52
N MET A 40 11.37 1.51 5.00
CA MET A 40 11.64 1.84 6.41
C MET A 40 11.06 0.81 7.40
N GLY A 41 10.97 -0.47 7.00
CA GLY A 41 10.37 -1.54 7.80
C GLY A 41 8.84 -1.47 7.89
N ILE A 42 8.17 -0.68 7.05
CA ILE A 42 6.71 -0.65 6.96
C ILE A 42 6.25 -1.17 5.60
N THR A 43 5.34 -2.15 5.65
CA THR A 43 4.60 -2.63 4.49
C THR A 43 3.59 -1.56 4.07
N SER A 44 3.63 -1.16 2.80
CA SER A 44 2.82 -0.09 2.21
C SER A 44 2.15 -0.52 0.92
N ILE A 45 1.06 0.19 0.60
CA ILE A 45 0.35 0.05 -0.67
C ILE A 45 1.09 0.83 -1.75
N SER A 46 1.51 0.17 -2.83
CA SER A 46 2.18 0.84 -3.95
C SER A 46 1.25 1.79 -4.70
N SER A 47 1.86 2.72 -5.45
CA SER A 47 1.11 3.53 -6.41
C SER A 47 0.43 2.67 -7.47
N HIS A 48 1.07 1.58 -7.90
CA HIS A 48 0.54 0.68 -8.91
C HIS A 48 -0.77 0.01 -8.47
N MET A 49 -0.86 -0.40 -7.20
CA MET A 49 -2.11 -0.91 -6.62
C MET A 49 -3.26 0.10 -6.77
N ILE A 50 -2.99 1.36 -6.40
CA ILE A 50 -3.98 2.44 -6.50
C ILE A 50 -4.35 2.73 -7.95
N GLU A 51 -3.37 2.80 -8.85
CA GLU A 51 -3.59 3.03 -10.28
C GLU A 51 -4.45 1.92 -10.90
N CYS A 52 -4.20 0.66 -10.54
CA CYS A 52 -5.00 -0.46 -11.04
C CYS A 52 -6.42 -0.44 -10.51
N LEU A 53 -6.63 -0.15 -9.22
CA LEU A 53 -7.97 -0.01 -8.64
C LEU A 53 -8.72 1.17 -9.26
N ASP A 54 -8.03 2.30 -9.44
CA ASP A 54 -8.60 3.45 -10.11
C ASP A 54 -9.01 3.08 -11.53
N LEU A 55 -8.18 2.34 -12.28
CA LEU A 55 -8.45 1.94 -13.66
C LEU A 55 -9.63 0.97 -13.82
N ILE A 56 -9.85 0.06 -12.85
CA ILE A 56 -10.96 -0.91 -12.93
C ILE A 56 -12.22 -0.45 -12.23
N SER A 57 -12.16 0.62 -11.43
CA SER A 57 -13.35 1.18 -10.77
C SER A 57 -14.29 1.83 -11.78
N ASP A 58 -15.60 1.84 -11.50
CA ASP A 58 -16.59 2.47 -12.39
C ASP A 58 -16.31 3.96 -12.67
N ASP A 59 -15.54 4.63 -11.80
CA ASP A 59 -15.14 6.03 -11.95
C ASP A 59 -13.95 6.23 -12.93
N ALA A 60 -13.23 5.17 -13.30
CA ALA A 60 -12.00 5.21 -14.10
C ALA A 60 -12.16 5.72 -15.52
N VAL A 61 -13.35 5.50 -16.10
CA VAL A 61 -13.65 5.70 -17.53
C VAL A 61 -13.37 7.14 -17.96
N ARG A 62 -13.23 8.08 -17.01
CA ARG A 62 -12.95 9.50 -17.27
C ARG A 62 -11.46 9.87 -17.34
N PHE A 63 -10.54 9.08 -16.77
CA PHE A 63 -9.12 9.46 -16.69
C PHE A 63 -8.27 8.96 -17.87
N TYR A 64 -8.69 7.89 -18.53
CA TYR A 64 -7.91 7.24 -19.59
C TYR A 64 -8.41 7.57 -21.01
N LEU A 65 -9.19 8.65 -21.17
CA LEU A 65 -9.77 9.10 -22.45
C LEU A 65 -8.72 9.42 -23.54
N ASP A 66 -7.47 9.66 -23.15
CA ASP A 66 -6.38 10.02 -24.07
C ASP A 66 -5.61 8.80 -24.64
N PHE A 67 -5.90 7.59 -24.17
CA PHE A 67 -5.31 6.36 -24.72
C PHE A 67 -6.11 5.87 -25.92
N SER A 68 -5.43 5.21 -26.87
CA SER A 68 -6.16 4.42 -27.87
C SER A 68 -6.89 3.26 -27.19
N ASP A 69 -8.07 2.90 -27.69
CA ASP A 69 -8.90 1.83 -27.13
C ASP A 69 -8.11 0.53 -26.91
N GLU A 70 -7.19 0.19 -27.82
CA GLU A 70 -6.33 -1.00 -27.74
C GLU A 70 -5.38 -0.96 -26.53
N ILE A 71 -4.75 0.19 -26.27
CA ILE A 71 -3.82 0.36 -25.15
C ILE A 71 -4.59 0.36 -23.83
N ALA A 72 -5.74 1.06 -23.77
CA ALA A 72 -6.58 1.07 -22.58
C ALA A 72 -7.05 -0.35 -22.22
N ILE A 73 -7.46 -1.16 -23.21
CA ILE A 73 -7.87 -2.55 -23.01
C ILE A 73 -6.70 -3.40 -22.45
N GLU A 74 -5.49 -3.24 -22.98
CA GLU A 74 -4.32 -3.99 -22.50
C GLU A 74 -3.98 -3.66 -21.04
N PHE A 75 -3.97 -2.38 -20.68
CA PHE A 75 -3.71 -1.94 -19.30
C PHE A 75 -4.79 -2.44 -18.34
N THR A 76 -6.07 -2.26 -18.69
CA THR A 76 -7.18 -2.72 -17.84
C THR A 76 -7.16 -4.23 -17.66
N THR A 77 -6.88 -5.00 -18.73
CA THR A 77 -6.76 -6.46 -18.66
C THR A 77 -5.61 -6.88 -17.75
N THR A 78 -4.46 -6.19 -17.84
CA THR A 78 -3.30 -6.46 -17.00
C THR A 78 -3.60 -6.19 -15.53
N CYS A 79 -4.20 -5.03 -15.22
CA CYS A 79 -4.61 -4.70 -13.86
C CYS A 79 -5.65 -5.68 -13.32
N TYR A 80 -6.65 -6.03 -14.12
CA TYR A 80 -7.69 -7.00 -13.73
C TYR A 80 -7.08 -8.35 -13.38
N LYS A 81 -6.17 -8.86 -14.22
CA LYS A 81 -5.47 -10.13 -13.96
C LYS A 81 -4.64 -10.07 -12.69
N TRP A 82 -3.85 -9.01 -12.51
CA TRP A 82 -2.98 -8.86 -11.34
C TRP A 82 -3.77 -8.74 -10.03
N LEU A 83 -4.85 -7.96 -10.04
CA LEU A 83 -5.76 -7.83 -8.90
C LEU A 83 -6.49 -9.14 -8.59
N HIS A 84 -6.91 -9.88 -9.62
CA HIS A 84 -7.52 -11.18 -9.47
C HIS A 84 -6.57 -12.19 -8.80
N GLU A 85 -5.34 -12.30 -9.32
CA GLU A 85 -4.30 -13.15 -8.73
C GLU A 85 -4.00 -12.80 -7.28
N ARG A 86 -4.15 -11.52 -6.90
CA ARG A 86 -3.98 -11.09 -5.51
C ARG A 86 -5.08 -11.63 -4.61
N ILE A 87 -6.35 -11.48 -4.98
CA ILE A 87 -7.48 -11.88 -4.15
C ILE A 87 -7.73 -13.39 -4.14
N GLU A 88 -7.22 -14.14 -5.11
CA GLU A 88 -7.26 -15.61 -5.12
C GLU A 88 -6.33 -16.24 -4.07
N GLN A 89 -5.41 -15.48 -3.48
CA GLN A 89 -4.55 -15.95 -2.40
C GLN A 89 -5.35 -16.08 -1.10
N VAL A 90 -5.99 -17.23 -0.92
CA VAL A 90 -6.91 -17.52 0.20
C VAL A 90 -6.33 -17.19 1.57
N ASP A 91 -5.05 -17.47 1.80
CA ASP A 91 -4.36 -17.19 3.08
C ASP A 91 -4.17 -15.69 3.36
N GLN A 92 -4.21 -14.87 2.31
CA GLN A 92 -4.07 -13.41 2.38
C GLN A 92 -5.42 -12.69 2.28
N ASN A 93 -6.45 -13.37 1.78
CA ASN A 93 -7.81 -12.85 1.63
C ASN A 93 -8.84 -13.59 2.52
N PRO A 94 -8.66 -13.63 3.85
CA PRO A 94 -9.64 -14.25 4.75
C PRO A 94 -10.97 -13.48 4.82
N MET A 95 -10.97 -12.24 4.36
CA MET A 95 -12.16 -11.37 4.36
C MET A 95 -13.08 -11.63 3.17
N GLY A 96 -12.64 -12.39 2.17
CA GLY A 96 -13.46 -12.71 1.01
C GLY A 96 -13.66 -11.53 0.06
N TYR A 97 -12.62 -10.71 -0.15
CA TYR A 97 -12.61 -9.75 -1.25
C TYR A 97 -12.80 -10.47 -2.58
N THR A 98 -13.63 -9.91 -3.44
CA THR A 98 -13.95 -10.44 -4.77
C THR A 98 -13.68 -9.33 -5.80
N MET A 99 -13.63 -9.66 -7.09
CA MET A 99 -13.45 -8.62 -8.13
C MET A 99 -14.52 -7.54 -8.06
N ALA A 100 -15.77 -7.90 -7.76
CA ALA A 100 -16.85 -6.93 -7.59
C ALA A 100 -16.58 -5.91 -6.46
N HIS A 101 -15.84 -6.29 -5.42
CA HIS A 101 -15.41 -5.34 -4.38
C HIS A 101 -14.23 -4.47 -4.82
N LEU A 102 -13.40 -4.94 -5.76
CA LEU A 102 -12.26 -4.17 -6.28
C LEU A 102 -12.68 -3.11 -7.31
N GLU A 103 -13.79 -3.35 -8.00
CA GLU A 103 -14.45 -2.40 -8.91
C GLU A 103 -15.19 -1.29 -8.14
N ASP A 104 -15.34 -1.43 -6.82
CA ASP A 104 -15.97 -0.44 -5.95
C ASP A 104 -15.01 0.72 -5.64
N SER A 105 -15.40 1.94 -6.05
CA SER A 105 -14.68 3.19 -5.78
C SER A 105 -14.41 3.45 -4.30
N GLU A 106 -15.24 2.94 -3.39
CA GLU A 106 -15.05 3.10 -1.94
C GLU A 106 -13.79 2.37 -1.46
N LEU A 107 -13.45 1.22 -2.04
CA LEU A 107 -12.23 0.49 -1.70
C LEU A 107 -11.00 1.25 -2.17
N ALA A 108 -11.03 1.78 -3.40
CA ALA A 108 -9.95 2.58 -3.94
C ALA A 108 -9.67 3.81 -3.06
N LEU A 109 -10.73 4.50 -2.60
CA LEU A 109 -10.60 5.63 -1.68
C LEU A 109 -10.01 5.21 -0.32
N MET A 110 -10.50 4.12 0.26
CA MET A 110 -9.99 3.61 1.53
C MET A 110 -8.49 3.28 1.46
N LEU A 111 -8.05 2.61 0.38
CA LEU A 111 -6.65 2.26 0.17
C LEU A 111 -5.77 3.48 -0.13
N LYS A 112 -6.29 4.50 -0.84
CA LYS A 112 -5.60 5.79 -1.01
C LYS A 112 -5.33 6.49 0.31
N LEU A 113 -6.35 6.60 1.17
CA LEU A 113 -6.21 7.22 2.49
C LEU A 113 -5.22 6.47 3.37
N LEU A 114 -5.25 5.13 3.31
CA LEU A 114 -4.30 4.29 4.02
C LEU A 114 -2.88 4.48 3.51
N ARG A 115 -2.68 4.53 2.18
CA ARG A 115 -1.39 4.84 1.56
C ARG A 115 -0.87 6.21 1.98
N GLU A 116 -1.69 7.25 1.98
CA GLU A 116 -1.28 8.58 2.43
C GLU A 116 -0.81 8.59 3.89
N LYS A 117 -1.48 7.83 4.76
CA LYS A 117 -1.08 7.66 6.16
C LYS A 117 0.30 7.01 6.25
N GLN A 118 0.56 6.00 5.42
CA GLN A 118 1.84 5.31 5.35
C GLN A 118 2.96 6.19 4.80
N ASP A 119 2.71 6.93 3.74
CA ASP A 119 3.68 7.85 3.15
C ASP A 119 4.14 8.91 4.16
N ARG A 120 3.21 9.45 4.96
CA ARG A 120 3.55 10.41 6.04
C ARG A 120 4.42 9.77 7.11
N LEU A 121 4.11 8.54 7.51
CA LEU A 121 4.90 7.82 8.51
C LEU A 121 6.31 7.50 8.00
N ILE A 122 6.43 7.01 6.76
CA ILE A 122 7.71 6.73 6.11
C ILE A 122 8.53 8.02 5.97
N ALA A 123 7.91 9.13 5.56
CA ALA A 123 8.58 10.42 5.46
C ALA A 123 9.14 10.89 6.81
N ALA A 124 8.35 10.76 7.89
CA ALA A 124 8.81 11.10 9.23
C ALA A 124 9.99 10.23 9.69
N LEU A 125 9.95 8.92 9.42
CA LEU A 125 11.06 8.02 9.75
C LEU A 125 12.33 8.35 8.96
N ARG A 126 12.20 8.68 7.68
CA ARG A 126 13.34 9.12 6.85
C ARG A 126 13.96 10.41 7.37
N GLU A 127 13.13 11.37 7.75
CA GLU A 127 13.61 12.63 8.33
C GLU A 127 14.38 12.36 9.63
N GLN A 128 13.83 11.53 10.52
CA GLN A 128 14.50 11.11 11.75
C GLN A 128 15.84 10.41 11.47
N GLU A 129 15.86 9.40 10.59
CA GLU A 129 17.10 8.68 10.25
C GLU A 129 18.15 9.64 9.66
N SER A 130 17.73 10.56 8.79
CA SER A 130 18.64 11.54 8.20
C SER A 130 19.23 12.50 9.24
N ALA A 131 18.43 12.91 10.23
CA ALA A 131 18.88 13.77 11.32
C ALA A 131 19.86 13.03 12.25
N GLU A 132 19.57 11.77 12.58
CA GLU A 132 20.45 10.92 13.40
C GLU A 132 21.80 10.67 12.71
N ILE A 133 21.79 10.44 11.39
CA ILE A 133 23.02 10.29 10.60
C ILE A 133 23.82 11.60 10.59
N ALA A 134 23.15 12.74 10.38
CA ALA A 134 23.83 14.04 10.36
C ALA A 134 24.44 14.39 11.73
N GLU A 135 23.75 14.11 12.83
CA GLU A 135 24.25 14.32 14.19
C GLU A 135 25.44 13.41 14.51
N ARG A 136 25.37 12.13 14.10
CA ARG A 136 26.47 11.18 14.27
C ARG A 136 27.72 11.64 13.51
N GLN A 137 27.56 12.02 12.24
CA GLN A 137 28.68 12.52 11.42
C GLN A 137 29.30 13.79 12.01
N ARG A 138 28.47 14.69 12.55
CA ARG A 138 28.97 15.89 13.21
C ARG A 138 29.81 15.53 14.44
N THR A 139 29.31 14.66 15.30
CA THR A 139 30.03 14.21 16.49
C THR A 139 31.34 13.53 16.13
N GLU A 140 31.34 12.59 15.17
CA GLU A 140 32.55 11.91 14.70
C GLU A 140 33.58 12.89 14.11
N ASN A 141 33.14 13.91 13.39
CA ASN A 141 34.02 14.94 12.85
C ASN A 141 34.62 15.81 13.96
N GLU A 142 33.81 16.24 14.93
CA GLU A 142 34.28 17.03 16.08
C GLU A 142 35.29 16.25 16.93
N GLU A 143 35.07 14.95 17.13
CA GLU A 143 36.04 14.07 17.82
C GLU A 143 37.33 13.89 17.05
N ARG A 144 37.24 13.69 15.72
CA ARG A 144 38.43 13.58 14.86
C ARG A 144 39.23 14.87 14.85
N ASP A 145 38.57 16.03 14.79
CA ASP A 145 39.24 17.33 14.79
C ASP A 145 39.93 17.59 16.13
N ARG A 146 39.27 17.26 17.25
CA ARG A 146 39.89 17.32 18.59
C ARG A 146 41.14 16.44 18.67
N HIS A 147 41.04 15.18 18.23
CA HIS A 147 42.17 14.27 18.25
C HIS A 147 43.34 14.76 17.38
N ASN A 148 43.05 15.31 16.21
CA ASN A 148 44.07 15.87 15.32
C ASN A 148 44.77 17.08 15.95
N ILE A 149 44.03 17.95 16.65
CA ILE A 149 44.61 19.10 17.36
C ILE A 149 45.55 18.61 18.48
N GLU A 150 45.11 17.65 19.30
CA GLU A 150 45.93 17.08 20.38
C GLU A 150 47.23 16.46 19.84
N GLN A 151 47.16 15.71 18.73
CA GLN A 151 48.37 15.16 18.09
C GLN A 151 49.33 16.23 17.57
N LEU A 152 48.80 17.31 16.97
CA LEU A 152 49.62 18.42 16.49
C LEU A 152 50.29 19.18 17.64
N GLU A 153 49.59 19.37 18.76
CA GLU A 153 50.16 19.98 19.96
C GLU A 153 51.26 19.12 20.57
N GLN A 154 51.04 17.81 20.68
CA GLN A 154 52.06 16.87 21.16
C GLN A 154 53.30 16.86 20.25
N ALA A 155 53.11 16.75 18.92
CA ALA A 155 54.21 16.76 17.97
C ALA A 155 55.01 18.07 18.00
N LYS A 156 54.35 19.21 18.26
CA LYS A 156 55.04 20.49 18.46
C LYS A 156 55.84 20.53 19.75
N ALA A 157 55.30 19.99 20.84
CA ALA A 157 56.01 19.91 22.11
C ALA A 157 57.26 19.01 22.01
N ASP A 158 57.13 17.86 21.36
CA ASP A 158 58.25 16.91 21.15
C ASP A 158 59.34 17.45 20.20
N ALA A 159 58.99 18.41 19.32
CA ALA A 159 59.92 19.02 18.36
C ALA A 159 60.60 20.31 18.88
N ALA A 160 60.24 20.80 20.07
CA ALA A 160 60.89 21.96 20.67
C ALA A 160 62.25 21.55 21.27
N PRO A 161 63.38 22.16 20.85
CA PRO A 161 64.69 21.84 21.42
C PRO A 161 64.86 22.44 22.82
N ASP A 162 65.48 21.67 23.73
CA ASP A 162 65.91 22.11 25.07
C ASP A 162 66.86 23.32 25.04
#